data_AF-A0A1V5HBB7-F1
#
_entry.id   AF-A0A1V5HBB7-F1
#
_cell.length_a   1.000
_cell.length_b   1.000
_cell.length_c   1.000
_cell.angle_alpha   90.00
_cell.angle_beta   90.00
_cell.angle_gamma   90.00
#
_symmetry.space_group_name_H-M   'P 1'
#
loop_
_entity.id
_entity.type
_entity.pdbx_description
1 polymer ?
#
loop_
_entity_poly.entity_id
_entity_poly.type
_entity_poly.pdbx_seq_one_letter_code
_entity_poly.pdbx_strand_id
1 'polypeptide(L)'
;MRLKKIDKQLPIFNLCQATINLTQSKTKNNLLHIHRLNMQGSPAWIYAIGFLAQAFFSARLLYQWVVTEKAKRVLSPSAFWILSIFGSYLLFIYGVFRNDFAIILGQFISYYIYLWNLNMKGLWKKLPVVLKTVLLITPLAAAVFLMRDISTFTATFFQNKNIPVWLLIFGSAGQVLFTLRFIYQWIYSRQLRESTLPIGFWVISLLGSASIIAYGIFRLDPVLILGQSFGFVAYIRNIMIYYSSKKQLSDEK
;
A
#
# COMPACT_ATOMS: atom_id res chain seq x y z
N MET A 1 79.64 24.17 -23.57
CA MET A 1 78.91 23.02 -23.01
C MET A 1 77.67 23.52 -22.26
N ARG A 2 76.49 23.52 -22.88
CA ARG A 2 75.19 23.79 -22.22
C ARG A 2 74.15 22.84 -22.84
N LEU A 3 73.75 21.83 -22.07
CA LEU A 3 72.68 20.91 -22.41
C LEU A 3 71.32 21.62 -22.21
N LYS A 4 70.55 21.82 -23.28
CA LYS A 4 69.11 22.10 -23.20
C LYS A 4 68.39 20.78 -22.95
N LYS A 5 67.85 20.58 -21.75
CA LYS A 5 66.83 19.55 -21.47
C LYS A 5 65.56 19.92 -22.24
N ILE A 6 65.17 19.09 -23.20
CA ILE A 6 63.85 19.16 -23.85
C ILE A 6 62.98 18.13 -23.14
N ASP A 7 62.02 18.61 -22.36
CA ASP A 7 60.98 17.78 -21.74
C ASP A 7 60.04 17.27 -22.84
N LYS A 8 60.25 16.04 -23.29
CA LYS A 8 59.26 15.28 -24.07
C LYS A 8 58.26 14.66 -23.09
N GLN A 9 57.32 15.44 -22.58
CA GLN A 9 56.10 14.87 -21.98
C GLN A 9 55.26 14.24 -23.10
N LEU A 10 55.12 12.91 -23.04
CA LEU A 10 54.53 12.10 -24.10
C LEU A 10 53.07 12.49 -24.39
N PRO A 11 52.69 12.69 -25.68
CA PRO A 11 51.33 13.04 -26.09
C PRO A 11 50.28 11.96 -25.72
N ILE A 12 50.72 10.74 -25.45
CA ILE A 12 49.88 9.58 -25.10
C ILE A 12 49.19 9.78 -23.75
N PHE A 13 49.85 10.44 -22.79
CA PHE A 13 49.27 10.65 -21.46
C PHE A 13 48.08 11.63 -21.52
N ASN A 14 48.19 12.69 -22.31
CA ASN A 14 47.12 13.67 -22.51
C ASN A 14 45.93 13.08 -23.29
N LEU A 15 46.18 12.20 -24.27
CA LEU A 15 45.14 11.48 -25.00
C LEU A 15 44.39 10.47 -24.12
N CYS A 16 45.10 9.77 -23.24
CA CYS A 16 44.48 8.85 -22.29
C CYS A 16 43.61 9.61 -21.27
N GLN A 17 44.13 10.72 -20.73
CA GLN A 17 43.38 11.56 -19.79
C GLN A 17 42.13 12.18 -20.43
N ALA A 18 42.23 12.63 -21.69
CA ALA A 18 41.08 13.15 -22.43
C ALA A 18 40.01 12.07 -22.67
N THR A 19 40.42 10.83 -22.97
CA THR A 19 39.51 9.69 -23.17
C THR A 19 38.81 9.28 -21.87
N ILE A 20 39.52 9.31 -20.74
CA ILE A 20 38.96 9.07 -19.40
C ILE A 20 37.97 10.18 -19.02
N ASN A 21 38.30 11.44 -19.28
CA ASN A 21 37.41 12.56 -18.99
C ASN A 21 36.14 12.53 -19.86
N LEU A 22 36.24 12.11 -21.12
CA LEU A 22 35.10 11.94 -22.02
C LEU A 22 34.19 10.77 -21.59
N THR A 23 34.76 9.64 -21.16
CA THR A 23 33.97 8.53 -20.62
C THR A 23 33.33 8.88 -19.28
N GLN A 24 34.02 9.60 -18.37
CA GLN A 24 33.39 10.07 -17.13
C GLN A 24 32.30 11.12 -17.36
N SER A 25 32.49 12.05 -18.30
CA SER A 25 31.47 13.04 -18.69
C SER A 25 30.24 12.35 -19.29
N LYS A 26 30.43 11.38 -20.19
CA LYS A 26 29.35 10.60 -20.81
C LYS A 26 28.61 9.75 -19.78
N THR A 27 29.32 9.14 -18.82
CA THR A 27 28.71 8.36 -17.73
C THR A 27 27.95 9.28 -16.77
N LYS A 28 28.48 10.45 -16.40
CA LYS A 28 27.82 11.41 -15.53
C LYS A 28 26.58 12.03 -16.18
N ASN A 29 26.65 12.34 -17.48
CA ASN A 29 25.51 12.81 -18.25
C ASN A 29 24.47 11.70 -18.44
N ASN A 30 24.87 10.46 -18.68
CA ASN A 30 23.95 9.32 -18.68
C ASN A 30 23.34 9.08 -17.30
N LEU A 31 24.09 9.23 -16.21
CA LEU A 31 23.59 9.09 -14.84
C LEU A 31 22.61 10.22 -14.49
N LEU A 32 22.91 11.45 -14.88
CA LEU A 32 22.03 12.62 -14.74
C LEU A 32 20.79 12.49 -15.64
N HIS A 33 20.93 11.88 -16.82
CA HIS A 33 19.82 11.60 -17.73
C HIS A 33 18.95 10.45 -17.23
N ILE A 34 19.52 9.40 -16.64
CA ILE A 34 18.81 8.30 -15.96
C ILE A 34 18.11 8.86 -14.70
N HIS A 35 18.78 9.75 -13.96
CA HIS A 35 18.19 10.41 -12.80
C HIS A 35 17.08 11.40 -13.20
N ARG A 36 17.19 12.10 -14.34
CA ARG A 36 16.10 12.92 -14.91
C ARG A 36 14.93 12.09 -15.45
N LEU A 37 15.20 10.94 -16.07
CA LEU A 37 14.15 10.03 -16.54
C LEU A 37 13.41 9.38 -15.36
N ASN A 38 14.09 9.12 -14.24
CA ASN A 38 13.45 8.69 -12.99
C ASN A 38 12.67 9.80 -12.26
N MET A 39 12.81 11.06 -12.68
CA MET A 39 12.09 12.22 -12.12
C MET A 39 10.86 12.61 -12.95
N GLN A 40 10.27 11.67 -13.69
CA GLN A 40 8.82 11.70 -14.02
C GLN A 40 8.00 11.07 -12.87
N GLY A 41 8.40 11.36 -11.63
CA GLY A 41 7.68 10.92 -10.44
C GLY A 41 6.34 11.64 -10.34
N SER A 42 5.33 10.96 -9.80
CA SER A 42 4.05 11.60 -9.48
C SER A 42 4.30 12.87 -8.64
N PRO A 43 3.61 13.99 -8.93
CA PRO A 43 3.69 15.19 -8.13
C PRO A 43 3.65 14.91 -6.61
N ALA A 44 4.45 15.63 -5.82
CA ALA A 44 4.60 15.39 -4.39
C ALA A 44 3.27 15.37 -3.62
N TRP A 45 2.28 16.15 -4.05
CA TRP A 45 0.94 16.17 -3.46
C TRP A 45 0.19 14.84 -3.60
N ILE A 46 0.46 14.04 -4.65
CA ILE A 46 -0.12 12.70 -4.80
C ILE A 46 0.42 11.78 -3.71
N TYR A 47 1.73 11.81 -3.46
CA TYR A 47 2.32 11.05 -2.35
C TYR A 47 1.79 11.52 -0.99
N ALA A 48 1.50 12.81 -0.81
CA ALA A 48 0.88 13.31 0.42
C ALA A 48 -0.50 12.69 0.68
N ILE A 49 -1.34 12.54 -0.36
CA ILE A 49 -2.63 11.82 -0.25
C ILE A 49 -2.40 10.37 0.16
N GLY A 50 -1.44 9.70 -0.48
CA GLY A 50 -1.07 8.33 -0.17
C GLY A 50 -0.61 8.15 1.28
N PHE A 51 0.31 8.98 1.75
CA PHE A 51 0.80 8.93 3.13
C PHE A 51 -0.27 9.29 4.16
N LEU A 52 -1.15 10.24 3.85
CA LEU A 52 -2.30 10.54 4.71
C LEU A 52 -3.23 9.31 4.83
N ALA A 53 -3.47 8.62 3.72
CA ALA A 53 -4.23 7.37 3.73
C ALA A 53 -3.56 6.31 4.62
N GLN A 54 -2.23 6.16 4.53
CA GLN A 54 -1.48 5.26 5.39
C GLN A 54 -1.51 5.69 6.86
N ALA A 55 -1.51 6.99 7.16
CA ALA A 55 -1.66 7.48 8.52
C ALA A 55 -3.00 7.03 9.13
N PHE A 56 -4.10 7.08 8.38
CA PHE A 56 -5.38 6.52 8.83
C PHE A 56 -5.31 4.99 9.05
N PHE A 57 -4.68 4.25 8.14
CA PHE A 57 -4.51 2.80 8.26
C PHE A 57 -3.59 2.38 9.42
N SER A 58 -2.61 3.20 9.76
CA SER A 58 -1.74 2.99 10.91
C SER A 58 -2.45 3.38 12.20
N ALA A 59 -3.16 4.51 12.22
CA ALA A 59 -3.92 4.97 13.37
C ALA A 59 -4.97 3.95 13.82
N ARG A 60 -5.69 3.30 12.89
CA ARG A 60 -6.65 2.23 13.25
C ARG A 60 -5.96 1.07 13.97
N LEU A 61 -4.75 0.70 13.54
CA LEU A 61 -4.01 -0.44 14.07
C LEU A 61 -3.42 -0.10 15.43
N LEU A 62 -2.86 1.11 15.59
CA LEU A 62 -2.42 1.64 16.88
C LEU A 62 -3.58 1.72 17.88
N TYR A 63 -4.72 2.25 17.47
CA TYR A 63 -5.88 2.33 18.34
C TYR A 63 -6.36 0.94 18.76
N GLN A 64 -6.47 0.02 17.80
CA GLN A 64 -6.86 -1.36 18.08
C GLN A 64 -5.85 -2.06 18.99
N TRP A 65 -4.56 -1.81 18.80
CA TRP A 65 -3.48 -2.30 19.63
C TRP A 65 -3.69 -1.86 21.08
N VAL A 66 -3.77 -0.54 21.33
CA VAL A 66 -3.90 0.02 22.68
C VAL A 66 -5.14 -0.54 23.39
N VAL A 67 -6.27 -0.62 22.70
CA VAL A 67 -7.52 -1.14 23.27
C VAL A 67 -7.42 -2.64 23.57
N THR A 68 -6.76 -3.40 22.69
CA THR A 68 -6.58 -4.86 22.84
C THR A 68 -5.63 -5.20 23.99
N GLU A 69 -4.58 -4.39 24.20
CA GLU A 69 -3.68 -4.57 25.35
C GLU A 69 -4.40 -4.37 26.67
N LYS A 70 -5.15 -3.28 26.78
CA LYS A 70 -5.93 -3.00 27.98
C LYS A 70 -6.95 -4.11 28.27
N ALA A 71 -7.51 -4.71 27.22
CA ALA A 71 -8.51 -5.77 27.35
C ALA A 71 -7.94 -7.19 27.42
N LYS A 72 -6.63 -7.39 27.21
CA LYS A 72 -5.95 -8.69 27.06
C LYS A 72 -6.60 -9.66 26.07
N ARG A 73 -7.41 -9.14 25.13
CA ARG A 73 -8.11 -9.92 24.10
C ARG A 73 -8.22 -9.09 22.82
N VAL A 74 -8.11 -9.74 21.68
CA VAL A 74 -8.17 -9.07 20.37
C VAL A 74 -9.57 -8.52 20.13
N LEU A 75 -9.71 -7.20 20.20
CA LEU A 75 -10.97 -6.52 19.99
C LEU A 75 -11.04 -5.88 18.61
N SER A 76 -12.26 -5.75 18.11
CA SER A 76 -12.62 -4.94 16.96
C SER A 76 -13.33 -3.69 17.49
N PRO A 77 -12.65 -2.56 17.72
CA PRO A 77 -13.32 -1.32 18.09
C PRO A 77 -13.98 -0.64 16.88
N SER A 78 -14.99 0.20 17.08
CA SER A 78 -15.64 0.91 15.97
C SER A 78 -14.71 1.88 15.24
N ALA A 79 -13.83 2.56 15.99
CA ALA A 79 -12.83 3.47 15.44
C ALA A 79 -11.95 2.79 14.38
N PHE A 80 -11.67 1.48 14.52
CA PHE A 80 -10.90 0.72 13.53
C PHE A 80 -11.53 0.79 12.13
N TRP A 81 -12.85 0.62 12.05
CA TRP A 81 -13.59 0.63 10.78
C TRP A 81 -13.77 2.05 10.24
N ILE A 82 -14.05 3.03 11.11
CA ILE A 82 -14.19 4.44 10.71
C ILE A 82 -12.91 4.96 10.07
N LEU A 83 -11.77 4.76 10.74
CA LEU A 83 -10.45 5.16 10.22
C LEU A 83 -10.11 4.39 8.93
N SER A 84 -10.53 3.12 8.82
CA SER A 84 -10.33 2.32 7.59
C SER A 84 -11.10 2.88 6.39
N ILE A 85 -12.29 3.46 6.58
CA ILE A 85 -13.09 4.10 5.52
C ILE A 85 -12.37 5.32 4.98
N PHE A 86 -11.87 6.21 5.86
CA PHE A 86 -11.09 7.38 5.44
C PHE A 86 -9.79 6.96 4.73
N GLY A 87 -9.09 5.98 5.29
CA GLY A 87 -7.88 5.42 4.69
C GLY A 87 -8.13 4.86 3.29
N SER A 88 -9.15 4.02 3.10
CA SER A 88 -9.39 3.41 1.78
C SER A 88 -9.94 4.40 0.77
N TYR A 89 -10.72 5.39 1.21
CA TYR A 89 -11.19 6.46 0.34
C TYR A 89 -10.01 7.28 -0.23
N LEU A 90 -9.07 7.69 0.63
CA LEU A 90 -7.88 8.42 0.20
C LEU A 90 -6.94 7.53 -0.63
N LEU A 91 -6.74 6.28 -0.24
CA LEU A 91 -5.86 5.36 -0.97
C LEU A 91 -6.45 4.96 -2.34
N PHE A 92 -7.78 4.95 -2.48
CA PHE A 92 -8.44 4.81 -3.78
C PHE A 92 -8.11 5.99 -4.69
N ILE A 93 -8.26 7.23 -4.19
CA ILE A 93 -7.89 8.45 -4.94
C ILE A 93 -6.41 8.42 -5.32
N TYR A 94 -5.54 8.02 -4.40
CA TYR A 94 -4.12 7.80 -4.68
C TYR A 94 -3.90 6.80 -5.81
N GLY A 95 -4.58 5.65 -5.78
CA GLY A 95 -4.50 4.63 -6.82
C GLY A 95 -4.92 5.16 -8.20
N VAL A 96 -5.98 5.98 -8.27
CA VAL A 96 -6.40 6.66 -9.49
C VAL A 96 -5.28 7.55 -10.03
N PHE A 97 -4.70 8.42 -9.20
CA PHE A 97 -3.62 9.32 -9.64
C PHE A 97 -2.30 8.60 -9.95
N ARG A 98 -2.09 7.41 -9.38
CA ARG A 98 -0.93 6.56 -9.68
C ARG A 98 -1.15 5.63 -10.89
N ASN A 99 -2.34 5.71 -11.52
CA ASN A 99 -2.78 4.80 -12.58
C ASN A 99 -2.61 3.32 -12.18
N ASP A 100 -2.90 3.02 -10.92
CA ASP A 100 -2.61 1.72 -10.30
C ASP A 100 -3.92 1.00 -9.97
N PHE A 101 -4.35 0.14 -10.89
CA PHE A 101 -5.61 -0.58 -10.76
C PHE A 101 -5.62 -1.58 -9.60
N ALA A 102 -4.47 -2.16 -9.23
CA ALA A 102 -4.41 -3.07 -8.09
C ALA A 102 -4.83 -2.35 -6.80
N ILE A 103 -4.32 -1.13 -6.58
CA ILE A 103 -4.72 -0.31 -5.43
C ILE A 103 -6.22 0.00 -5.48
N ILE A 104 -6.72 0.49 -6.62
CA ILE A 104 -8.13 0.86 -6.82
C ILE A 104 -9.05 -0.32 -6.49
N LEU A 105 -8.78 -1.50 -7.06
CA LEU A 105 -9.55 -2.72 -6.86
C LEU A 105 -9.62 -3.10 -5.38
N GLY A 106 -8.46 -3.20 -4.71
CA GLY A 106 -8.40 -3.61 -3.31
C GLY A 106 -9.11 -2.63 -2.37
N GLN A 107 -8.94 -1.33 -2.60
CA GLN A 107 -9.58 -0.31 -1.77
C GLN A 107 -11.07 -0.18 -2.01
N PHE A 108 -11.52 -0.35 -3.25
CA PHE A 108 -12.93 -0.34 -3.58
C PHE A 108 -13.68 -1.45 -2.83
N ILE A 109 -13.18 -2.70 -2.90
CA ILE A 109 -13.84 -3.82 -2.21
C ILE A 109 -13.75 -3.66 -0.70
N SER A 110 -12.56 -3.35 -0.17
CA SER A 110 -12.34 -3.18 1.27
C SER A 110 -13.22 -2.08 1.88
N TYR A 111 -13.44 -0.98 1.16
CA TYR A 111 -14.26 0.13 1.60
C TYR A 111 -15.68 -0.30 1.99
N TYR A 112 -16.36 -1.06 1.13
CA TYR A 112 -17.74 -1.51 1.41
C TYR A 112 -17.81 -2.51 2.57
N ILE A 113 -16.76 -3.33 2.73
CA ILE A 113 -16.65 -4.23 3.89
C ILE A 113 -16.54 -3.43 5.19
N TYR A 114 -15.85 -2.30 5.18
CA TYR A 114 -15.76 -1.42 6.35
C TYR A 114 -17.11 -0.80 6.69
N LEU A 115 -17.87 -0.34 5.69
CA LEU A 115 -19.24 0.16 5.90
C LEU A 115 -20.15 -0.94 6.47
N TRP A 116 -20.06 -2.15 5.94
CA TRP A 116 -20.83 -3.29 6.43
C TRP A 116 -20.50 -3.62 7.89
N ASN A 117 -19.23 -3.60 8.28
CA ASN A 117 -18.83 -3.81 9.68
C ASN A 117 -19.32 -2.70 10.63
N LEU A 118 -19.40 -1.44 10.16
CA LEU A 118 -20.05 -0.36 10.94
C LEU A 118 -21.55 -0.59 11.11
N ASN A 119 -22.20 -1.17 10.11
CA ASN A 119 -23.60 -1.54 10.20
C ASN A 119 -23.85 -2.66 11.21
N MET A 120 -23.00 -3.70 11.24
CA MET A 120 -23.07 -4.74 12.27
C MET A 120 -22.95 -4.17 13.69
N LYS A 121 -22.15 -3.12 13.89
CA LYS A 121 -21.98 -2.46 15.20
C LYS A 121 -23.07 -1.46 15.54
N GLY A 122 -24.12 -1.35 14.73
CA GLY A 122 -25.25 -0.45 14.95
C GLY A 122 -24.96 1.04 14.76
N LEU A 123 -23.71 1.43 14.46
CA LEU A 123 -23.35 2.83 14.21
C LEU A 123 -23.95 3.35 12.90
N TRP A 124 -24.09 2.48 11.90
CA TRP A 124 -24.73 2.84 10.65
C TRP A 124 -26.15 3.37 10.85
N LYS A 125 -26.93 2.78 11.76
CA LYS A 125 -28.30 3.21 12.03
C LYS A 125 -28.36 4.66 12.53
N LYS A 126 -27.32 5.13 13.23
CA LYS A 126 -27.22 6.49 13.79
C LYS A 126 -26.86 7.56 12.75
N LEU A 127 -26.36 7.18 11.57
CA LEU A 127 -25.97 8.14 10.55
C LEU A 127 -27.19 8.73 9.82
N PRO A 128 -27.20 10.04 9.53
CA PRO A 128 -28.24 10.65 8.72
C PRO A 128 -28.26 10.04 7.32
N VAL A 129 -29.44 9.97 6.71
CA VAL A 129 -29.64 9.32 5.40
C VAL A 129 -28.73 9.92 4.33
N VAL A 130 -28.61 11.26 4.30
CA VAL A 130 -27.72 11.97 3.37
C VAL A 130 -26.28 11.45 3.45
N LEU A 131 -25.74 11.28 4.66
CA LEU A 131 -24.37 10.80 4.85
C LEU A 131 -24.22 9.33 4.40
N LYS A 132 -25.22 8.48 4.66
CA LYS A 132 -25.22 7.09 4.14
C LYS A 132 -25.19 7.06 2.62
N THR A 133 -26.02 7.89 1.99
CA THR A 133 -26.11 8.01 0.54
C THR A 133 -24.77 8.47 -0.04
N VAL A 134 -24.15 9.51 0.52
CA VAL A 134 -22.83 9.97 0.09
C VAL A 134 -21.78 8.88 0.26
N LEU A 135 -21.72 8.21 1.42
CA LEU A 135 -20.74 7.16 1.68
C LEU A 135 -20.89 5.96 0.73
N LEU A 136 -22.11 5.57 0.36
CA LEU A 136 -22.33 4.45 -0.56
C LEU A 136 -22.12 4.83 -2.02
N ILE A 137 -22.64 5.98 -2.44
CA ILE A 137 -22.66 6.34 -3.86
C ILE A 137 -21.31 6.83 -4.34
N THR A 138 -20.54 7.54 -3.51
CA THR A 138 -19.37 8.26 -4.02
C THR A 138 -18.29 7.35 -4.64
N PRO A 139 -17.85 6.26 -4.00
CA PRO A 139 -16.87 5.36 -4.62
C PRO A 139 -17.43 4.64 -5.86
N LEU A 140 -18.73 4.29 -5.84
CA LEU A 140 -19.41 3.69 -6.98
C LEU A 140 -19.46 4.66 -8.17
N ALA A 141 -19.88 5.89 -7.94
CA ALA A 141 -19.94 6.94 -8.94
C ALA A 141 -18.53 7.24 -9.49
N ALA A 142 -17.51 7.28 -8.64
CA ALA A 142 -16.12 7.43 -9.08
C ALA A 142 -15.67 6.26 -9.96
N ALA A 143 -15.99 5.02 -9.60
CA ALA A 143 -15.66 3.83 -10.41
C ALA A 143 -16.38 3.87 -11.77
N VAL A 144 -17.68 4.21 -11.80
CA VAL A 144 -18.45 4.36 -13.04
C VAL A 144 -17.89 5.48 -13.90
N PHE A 145 -17.50 6.61 -13.31
CA PHE A 145 -16.88 7.72 -14.03
C PHE A 145 -15.55 7.32 -14.67
N LEU A 146 -14.70 6.57 -13.95
CA LEU A 146 -13.44 6.05 -14.48
C LEU A 146 -13.65 5.06 -15.64
N MET A 147 -14.73 4.28 -15.61
CA MET A 147 -15.06 3.28 -16.63
C MET A 147 -15.93 3.83 -17.77
N ARG A 148 -16.30 5.12 -17.75
CA ARG A 148 -17.16 5.74 -18.77
C ARG A 148 -16.58 5.59 -20.19
N ASP A 149 -15.27 5.68 -20.30
CA ASP A 149 -14.54 5.38 -21.53
C ASP A 149 -13.67 4.14 -21.29
N ILE A 150 -14.16 2.99 -21.74
CA ILE A 150 -13.50 1.71 -21.55
C ILE A 150 -12.16 1.63 -22.31
N SER A 151 -12.04 2.32 -23.43
CA SER A 151 -10.81 2.37 -24.23
C SER A 151 -9.73 3.13 -23.49
N THR A 152 -10.06 4.32 -22.97
CA THR A 152 -9.14 5.11 -22.14
C THR A 152 -8.82 4.42 -20.81
N PHE A 153 -9.80 3.77 -20.19
CA PHE A 153 -9.60 3.00 -18.96
C PHE A 153 -8.61 1.85 -19.16
N THR A 154 -8.82 1.01 -20.18
CA THR A 154 -7.93 -0.11 -20.49
C THR A 154 -6.52 0.37 -20.87
N ALA A 155 -6.41 1.44 -21.66
CA ALA A 155 -5.12 2.03 -21.99
C ALA A 155 -4.37 2.53 -20.73
N THR A 156 -5.07 3.21 -19.82
CA THR A 156 -4.48 3.83 -18.63
C THR A 156 -4.07 2.82 -17.56
N PHE A 157 -4.88 1.77 -17.36
CA PHE A 157 -4.72 0.85 -16.24
C PHE A 157 -4.16 -0.53 -16.61
N PHE A 158 -4.41 -1.01 -17.84
CA PHE A 158 -4.03 -2.36 -18.27
C PHE A 158 -2.91 -2.36 -19.33
N GLN A 159 -2.79 -1.30 -20.13
CA GLN A 159 -1.74 -1.15 -21.15
C GLN A 159 -0.70 -0.09 -20.76
N ASN A 160 -0.52 0.14 -19.46
CA ASN A 160 0.39 1.14 -18.94
C ASN A 160 1.83 0.66 -19.06
N LYS A 161 2.68 1.39 -19.80
CA LYS A 161 4.11 1.06 -19.92
C LYS A 161 4.85 1.03 -18.57
N ASN A 162 4.35 1.75 -17.57
CA ASN A 162 4.94 1.81 -16.23
C ASN A 162 4.55 0.62 -15.33
N ILE A 163 3.53 -0.16 -15.70
CA ILE A 163 3.07 -1.34 -14.95
C ILE A 163 2.89 -2.50 -15.94
N PRO A 164 3.89 -3.38 -16.09
CA PRO A 164 3.73 -4.54 -16.96
C PRO A 164 2.59 -5.43 -16.44
N VAL A 165 1.90 -6.11 -17.36
CA VAL A 165 0.68 -6.90 -17.07
C VAL A 165 0.92 -7.93 -15.96
N TRP A 166 2.08 -8.59 -15.93
CA TRP A 166 2.41 -9.56 -14.87
C TRP A 166 2.42 -8.91 -13.48
N LEU A 167 2.93 -7.67 -13.37
CA LEU A 167 3.03 -6.94 -12.12
C LEU A 167 1.64 -6.45 -11.69
N LEU A 168 0.82 -6.03 -12.65
CA LEU A 168 -0.59 -5.70 -12.40
C LEU A 168 -1.36 -6.90 -11.85
N ILE A 169 -1.19 -8.08 -12.45
CA ILE A 169 -1.81 -9.34 -11.99
C ILE A 169 -1.30 -9.67 -10.58
N PHE A 170 0.01 -9.59 -10.34
CA PHE A 170 0.61 -9.85 -9.03
C PHE A 170 0.07 -8.91 -7.94
N GLY A 171 0.04 -7.60 -8.21
CA GLY A 171 -0.52 -6.61 -7.29
C GLY A 171 -1.99 -6.83 -7.01
N SER A 172 -2.77 -7.13 -8.06
CA SER A 172 -4.21 -7.41 -7.94
C SER A 172 -4.46 -8.68 -7.13
N ALA A 173 -3.68 -9.75 -7.36
CA ALA A 173 -3.75 -10.98 -6.58
C ALA A 173 -3.39 -10.74 -5.11
N GLY A 174 -2.37 -9.93 -4.82
CA GLY A 174 -2.03 -9.52 -3.46
C GLY A 174 -3.16 -8.75 -2.77
N GLN A 175 -3.85 -7.87 -3.49
CA GLN A 175 -5.01 -7.12 -2.98
C GLN A 175 -6.23 -8.02 -2.76
N VAL A 176 -6.47 -8.98 -3.64
CA VAL A 176 -7.51 -10.01 -3.46
C VAL A 176 -7.19 -10.86 -2.23
N LEU A 177 -5.97 -11.37 -2.08
CA LEU A 177 -5.52 -12.12 -0.90
C LEU A 177 -5.72 -11.31 0.37
N PHE A 178 -5.31 -10.04 0.37
CA PHE A 178 -5.50 -9.15 1.50
C PHE A 178 -6.97 -8.87 1.81
N THR A 179 -7.85 -8.95 0.82
CA THR A 179 -9.31 -8.83 0.98
C THR A 179 -9.94 -10.10 1.51
N LEU A 180 -9.42 -11.29 1.17
CA LEU A 180 -9.92 -12.58 1.65
C LEU A 180 -9.99 -12.67 3.18
N ARG A 181 -9.13 -11.93 3.90
CA ARG A 181 -9.17 -11.84 5.38
C ARG A 181 -10.56 -11.46 5.89
N PHE A 182 -11.27 -10.59 5.15
CA PHE A 182 -12.59 -10.11 5.53
C PHE A 182 -13.66 -11.13 5.23
N ILE A 183 -13.52 -11.92 4.16
CA ILE A 183 -14.40 -13.05 3.88
C ILE A 183 -14.26 -14.09 5.00
N TYR A 184 -13.01 -14.39 5.40
CA TYR A 184 -12.75 -15.26 6.55
C TYR A 184 -13.39 -14.71 7.84
N GLN A 185 -13.20 -13.42 8.13
CA GLN A 185 -13.83 -12.75 9.26
C GLN A 185 -15.35 -12.79 9.19
N TRP A 186 -15.95 -12.58 8.02
CA TRP A 186 -17.39 -12.59 7.82
C TRP A 186 -17.99 -13.95 8.13
N ILE A 187 -17.40 -15.03 7.60
CA ILE A 187 -17.82 -16.41 7.87
C ILE A 187 -17.79 -16.68 9.38
N TYR A 188 -16.70 -16.30 10.05
CA TYR A 188 -16.56 -16.49 11.49
C TYR A 188 -17.54 -15.62 12.31
N SER A 189 -17.73 -14.37 11.91
CA SER A 189 -18.63 -13.42 12.58
C SER A 189 -20.10 -13.82 12.43
N ARG A 190 -20.47 -14.46 11.31
CA ARG A 190 -21.82 -14.99 11.11
C ARG A 190 -22.14 -16.15 12.06
N GLN A 191 -21.14 -16.98 12.39
CA GLN A 191 -21.29 -18.08 13.33
C GLN A 191 -21.46 -17.58 14.78
N LEU A 192 -20.80 -16.48 15.14
CA LEU A 192 -20.79 -15.94 16.51
C LEU A 192 -21.70 -14.73 16.74
N ARG A 193 -22.33 -14.18 15.68
CA ARG A 193 -23.13 -12.93 15.68
C ARG A 193 -22.39 -11.69 16.22
N GLU A 194 -21.06 -11.71 16.26
CA GLU A 194 -20.21 -10.62 16.73
C GLU A 194 -19.14 -10.28 15.69
N SER A 195 -18.79 -9.00 15.55
CA SER A 195 -17.67 -8.54 14.70
C SER A 195 -16.35 -8.80 15.40
N THR A 196 -15.88 -10.05 15.38
CA THR A 196 -14.59 -10.46 15.94
C THR A 196 -13.50 -10.54 14.86
N LEU A 197 -12.23 -10.41 15.25
CA LEU A 197 -11.07 -10.53 14.36
C LEU A 197 -10.32 -11.83 14.67
N PRO A 198 -10.71 -12.97 14.06
CA PRO A 198 -10.14 -14.27 14.36
C PRO A 198 -8.68 -14.40 13.92
N ILE A 199 -7.96 -15.42 14.40
CA ILE A 199 -6.54 -15.62 14.06
C ILE A 199 -6.29 -15.68 12.54
N GLY A 200 -7.17 -16.33 11.78
CA GLY A 200 -7.05 -16.39 10.32
C GLY A 200 -7.11 -15.02 9.64
N PHE A 201 -7.82 -14.04 10.21
CA PHE A 201 -7.80 -12.67 9.70
C PHE A 201 -6.37 -12.09 9.72
N TRP A 202 -5.63 -12.33 10.80
CA TRP A 202 -4.28 -11.80 10.97
C TRP A 202 -3.25 -12.54 10.12
N VAL A 203 -3.37 -13.87 10.00
CA VAL A 203 -2.49 -14.67 9.12
C VAL A 203 -2.67 -14.28 7.66
N ILE A 204 -3.92 -14.17 7.18
CA ILE A 204 -4.19 -13.73 5.80
C ILE A 204 -3.73 -12.27 5.60
N SER A 205 -3.92 -11.40 6.61
CA SER A 205 -3.40 -10.03 6.57
C SER A 205 -1.89 -9.97 6.43
N LEU A 206 -1.16 -10.84 7.14
CA LEU A 206 0.29 -10.91 7.08
C LEU A 206 0.75 -11.29 5.67
N LEU A 207 0.20 -12.37 5.11
CA LEU A 207 0.52 -12.83 3.75
C LEU A 207 0.16 -11.78 2.70
N GLY A 208 -1.05 -11.20 2.76
CA GLY A 208 -1.46 -10.16 1.84
C GLY A 208 -0.59 -8.90 1.95
N SER A 209 -0.22 -8.48 3.17
CA SER A 209 0.69 -7.33 3.36
C SER A 209 2.09 -7.63 2.82
N ALA A 210 2.61 -8.85 2.97
CA ALA A 210 3.88 -9.25 2.36
C ALA A 210 3.81 -9.13 0.83
N SER A 211 2.73 -9.62 0.21
CA SER A 211 2.52 -9.49 -1.24
C SER A 211 2.42 -8.03 -1.68
N ILE A 212 1.72 -7.17 -0.94
CA ILE A 212 1.59 -5.75 -1.27
C ILE A 212 2.90 -4.99 -1.04
N ILE A 213 3.70 -5.34 -0.03
CA ILE A 213 5.05 -4.78 0.17
C ILE A 213 5.94 -5.17 -1.01
N ALA A 214 5.98 -6.45 -1.40
CA ALA A 214 6.73 -6.91 -2.55
C ALA A 214 6.30 -6.18 -3.83
N TYR A 215 4.99 -6.03 -4.04
CA TYR A 215 4.44 -5.24 -5.13
C TYR A 215 4.90 -3.78 -5.09
N GLY A 216 4.84 -3.15 -3.91
CA GLY A 216 5.30 -1.78 -3.69
C GLY A 216 6.80 -1.60 -3.99
N ILE A 217 7.64 -2.59 -3.65
CA ILE A 217 9.07 -2.60 -3.97
C ILE A 217 9.27 -2.62 -5.50
N PHE A 218 8.60 -3.52 -6.22
CA PHE A 218 8.69 -3.56 -7.69
C PHE A 218 8.15 -2.28 -8.36
N ARG A 219 7.15 -1.63 -7.76
CA ARG A 219 6.59 -0.35 -8.24
C ARG A 219 7.38 0.88 -7.79
N LEU A 220 8.40 0.71 -6.93
CA LEU A 220 9.08 1.79 -6.24
C LEU A 220 8.09 2.76 -5.58
N ASP A 221 7.04 2.21 -4.95
CA ASP A 221 5.97 2.96 -4.31
C ASP A 221 6.18 3.01 -2.78
N PRO A 222 6.77 4.09 -2.25
CA PRO A 222 7.09 4.18 -0.82
C PRO A 222 5.83 4.24 0.06
N VAL A 223 4.68 4.66 -0.48
CA VAL A 223 3.42 4.72 0.27
C VAL A 223 2.95 3.31 0.61
N LEU A 224 2.97 2.41 -0.38
CA LEU A 224 2.57 1.02 -0.14
C LEU A 224 3.55 0.30 0.78
N ILE A 225 4.86 0.48 0.57
CA ILE A 225 5.89 -0.17 1.38
C ILE A 225 5.74 0.25 2.85
N LEU A 226 5.83 1.55 3.15
CA LEU A 226 5.85 2.04 4.53
C LEU A 226 4.52 1.76 5.24
N GLY A 227 3.40 1.97 4.56
CA GLY A 227 2.08 1.70 5.12
C GLY A 227 1.85 0.23 5.48
N GLN A 228 2.19 -0.68 4.56
CA GLN A 228 2.00 -2.11 4.80
C GLN A 228 3.03 -2.68 5.76
N SER A 229 4.26 -2.16 5.81
CA SER A 229 5.27 -2.55 6.80
C SER A 229 4.79 -2.30 8.23
N PHE A 230 4.14 -1.15 8.48
CA PHE A 230 3.53 -0.89 9.78
C PHE A 230 2.46 -1.93 10.12
N GLY A 231 1.58 -2.23 9.16
CA GLY A 231 0.57 -3.29 9.30
C GLY A 231 1.17 -4.66 9.59
N PHE A 232 2.21 -5.03 8.85
CA PHE A 232 2.91 -6.29 8.93
C PHE A 232 3.38 -6.59 10.38
N VAL A 233 4.01 -5.61 11.04
CA VAL A 233 4.45 -5.73 12.44
C VAL A 233 3.26 -5.92 13.38
N ALA A 234 2.20 -5.14 13.22
CA ALA A 234 0.99 -5.26 14.05
C ALA A 234 0.31 -6.63 13.88
N TYR A 235 0.32 -7.20 12.66
CA TYR A 235 -0.27 -8.52 12.38
C TYR A 235 0.53 -9.64 13.04
N ILE A 236 1.87 -9.63 12.97
CA ILE A 236 2.72 -10.60 13.67
C ILE A 236 2.42 -10.59 15.16
N ARG A 237 2.40 -9.40 15.76
CA ARG A 237 2.14 -9.23 17.19
C ARG A 237 0.77 -9.78 17.61
N ASN A 238 -0.27 -9.54 16.82
CA ASN A 238 -1.61 -10.08 17.11
C ASN A 238 -1.64 -11.62 17.00
N ILE A 239 -0.88 -12.20 16.08
CA ILE A 239 -0.70 -13.66 15.98
C ILE A 239 0.01 -14.20 17.22
N MET A 240 1.11 -13.57 17.65
CA MET A 240 1.88 -14.00 18.83
C MET A 240 1.02 -14.02 20.10
N ILE A 241 0.24 -12.96 20.34
CA ILE A 241 -0.63 -12.87 21.52
C ILE A 241 -1.68 -13.96 21.54
N TYR A 242 -2.28 -14.27 20.39
CA TYR A 242 -3.24 -15.36 20.30
C TYR A 242 -2.64 -16.70 20.77
N TYR A 243 -1.42 -17.03 20.32
CA TYR A 243 -0.75 -18.25 20.75
C TYR A 243 -0.31 -18.22 22.22
N SER A 244 0.16 -17.08 22.72
CA SER A 244 0.50 -16.91 24.14
C SER A 244 -0.72 -17.09 25.05
N SER A 245 -1.87 -16.49 24.72
CA SER A 245 -3.11 -16.65 25.47
C SER A 245 -3.63 -18.09 25.44
N LYS A 246 -3.49 -18.79 24.31
CA LYS A 246 -3.90 -20.20 24.20
C LYS A 246 -3.05 -21.12 25.09
N LYS A 247 -1.73 -20.85 25.18
CA LYS A 247 -0.82 -21.62 26.03
C LYS A 247 -1.12 -21.43 27.52
N GLN A 248 -1.37 -20.20 27.96
CA GLN A 248 -1.75 -19.95 29.36
C GLN A 248 -3.02 -20.72 29.76
N LEU A 249 -4.02 -20.77 28.88
CA LEU A 249 -5.27 -21.48 29.14
C LEU A 249 -5.13 -23.02 29.09
N SER A 250 -4.08 -23.55 28.46
CA SER A 250 -3.76 -24.98 28.54
C SER A 250 -2.94 -25.35 29.76
N ASP A 251 -2.12 -24.43 30.26
CA ASP A 251 -1.27 -24.65 31.45
C ASP A 251 -2.05 -24.52 32.76
N GLU A 252 -3.25 -23.91 32.72
CA GLU A 252 -4.16 -23.70 33.87
C GLU A 252 -5.25 -24.81 33.99
N LYS A 253 -5.30 -25.76 33.05
CA LYS A 253 -6.21 -26.91 33.04
C LYS A 253 -5.49 -28.20 33.39
#